data_AF-A0A521H8J1-F1
#
_entry.id   AF-A0A521H8J1-F1
#
_cell.length_a   1.000
_cell.length_b   1.000
_cell.length_c   1.000
_cell.angle_alpha   90.00
_cell.angle_beta   90.00
_cell.angle_gamma   90.00
#
_symmetry.space_group_name_H-M   'P 1'
#
loop_
_entity.id
_entity.type
_entity.pdbx_description
1 polymer ?
#
loop_
_entity_poly.entity_id
_entity_poly.type
_entity_poly.pdbx_seq_one_letter_code
_entity_poly.pdbx_strand_id
1 'polypeptide(L)' 'MSPSNYFAETKYCPRCNEYVRYLMSLQTSYCVRCGSKVHLFSRKDQDLFLRSLDGSRGTGRQHRKKGA' A
#
# COMPACT_ATOMS: atom_id res chain seq x y z
N MET A 1 23.04 -14.43 0.35
CA MET A 1 21.91 -13.64 0.88
C MET A 1 21.56 -12.59 -0.15
N SER A 2 20.48 -12.77 -0.91
CA SER A 2 19.98 -11.71 -1.77
C SER A 2 19.66 -10.51 -0.89
N PRO A 3 20.15 -9.29 -1.19
CA PRO A 3 19.78 -8.11 -0.43
C PRO A 3 18.26 -8.04 -0.50
N SER A 4 17.61 -8.21 0.64
CA SER A 4 16.17 -8.19 0.74
C SER A 4 15.71 -6.89 0.07
N ASN A 5 14.88 -6.98 -0.98
CA ASN A 5 14.31 -5.84 -1.72
C ASN A 5 13.48 -4.89 -0.81
N TYR A 6 13.50 -5.10 0.49
CA TYR A 6 13.02 -4.21 1.54
C TYR A 6 13.48 -2.76 1.35
N PHE A 7 14.73 -2.54 0.90
CA PHE A 7 15.25 -1.20 0.62
C PHE A 7 14.82 -0.62 -0.74
N ALA A 8 14.12 -1.41 -1.56
CA ALA A 8 13.55 -0.97 -2.84
C ALA A 8 12.08 -0.54 -2.73
N GLU A 9 11.44 -0.74 -1.57
CA GLU A 9 10.06 -0.29 -1.37
C GLU A 9 9.98 1.25 -1.36
N THR A 10 8.95 1.78 -2.01
CA THR A 10 8.68 3.21 -2.06
C THR A 10 7.31 3.51 -1.48
N LYS A 11 7.17 4.70 -0.91
CA LYS A 11 5.93 5.24 -0.35
C LYS A 11 5.70 6.64 -0.88
N TYR A 12 4.44 7.04 -0.98
CA TYR A 12 4.06 8.33 -1.53
C TYR A 12 4.35 9.46 -0.54
N CYS A 13 5.14 10.44 -0.97
CA CYS A 13 5.39 11.66 -0.22
C CYS A 13 4.49 12.78 -0.73
N PRO A 14 3.56 13.34 0.08
CA PRO A 14 2.67 14.41 -0.36
C PRO A 14 3.41 15.74 -0.60
N ARG A 15 4.58 15.94 0.03
CA ARG A 15 5.39 17.15 -0.15
C ARG A 15 6.24 17.11 -1.41
N CYS A 16 6.76 15.94 -1.77
CA CYS A 16 7.50 15.74 -3.04
C CYS A 16 6.56 15.41 -4.21
N ASN A 17 5.30 15.06 -3.91
CA ASN A 17 4.32 14.57 -4.88
C ASN A 17 4.82 13.36 -5.69
N GLU A 18 5.58 12.47 -5.04
CA GLU A 18 6.28 11.37 -5.71
C GLU A 18 6.39 10.16 -4.77
N TYR A 19 6.48 8.96 -5.36
CA TYR A 19 6.85 7.75 -4.64
C TYR A 19 8.35 7.73 -4.39
N VAL A 20 8.73 7.75 -3.11
CA VAL A 20 10.12 7.87 -2.68
C VAL A 20 10.50 6.73 -1.76
N ARG A 21 11.80 6.45 -1.69
CA ARG A 21 12.32 5.65 -0.59
C ARG A 21 12.04 6.36 0.74
N TYR A 22 11.88 5.57 1.78
CA TYR A 22 11.49 6.07 3.08
C TYR A 22 12.35 5.49 4.20
N LEU A 23 12.47 6.24 5.28
CA LEU A 23 12.98 5.75 6.55
C LEU A 23 11.81 5.17 7.33
N MET A 24 11.91 3.89 7.68
CA MET A 24 10.89 3.25 8.49
C MET A 24 11.18 3.48 9.98
N SER A 25 10.24 4.12 10.68
CA SER A 25 10.22 4.16 12.14
C SER A 25 9.19 3.15 12.66
N LEU A 26 9.10 2.99 13.98
CA LEU A 26 8.22 2.02 14.62
C LEU A 26 6.73 2.27 14.33
N GLN A 27 6.31 3.53 14.25
CA GLN A 27 4.91 3.91 14.03
C GLN A 27 4.65 4.55 12.67
N THR A 28 5.64 5.24 12.10
CA THR A 28 5.45 6.03 10.88
C THR A 28 6.63 5.91 9.94
N SER A 29 6.38 6.14 8.66
CA SER A 29 7.42 6.21 7.63
C SER A 29 7.68 7.67 7.25
N TYR A 30 8.93 8.01 6.97
CA TYR A 30 9.36 9.37 6.63
C TYR A 30 10.12 9.42 5.31
N CYS A 31 9.97 10.51 4.57
CA CYS A 31 10.62 10.73 3.28
C CYS A 31 12.12 10.96 3.46
N VAL A 32 12.97 10.22 2.73
CA VAL A 32 14.44 10.40 2.77
C VAL A 32 14.90 11.75 2.21
N ARG A 33 14.08 12.42 1.38
CA ARG A 33 14.44 13.67 0.71
C ARG A 33 14.07 14.92 1.51
N CYS A 34 12.86 14.96 2.08
CA CYS A 34 12.33 16.16 2.73
C CYS A 34 11.89 15.95 4.19
N GLY A 35 11.99 14.73 4.72
CA GLY A 35 11.66 14.42 6.11
C GLY A 35 10.17 14.41 6.45
N SER A 36 9.27 14.72 5.52
CA SER A 36 7.82 14.66 5.80
C SER A 36 7.34 13.21 5.94
N LYS A 37 6.22 13.02 6.63
CA LYS A 37 5.54 11.72 6.69
C LYS A 37 5.14 11.27 5.29
N VAL A 38 5.34 9.98 5.01
CA VAL A 38 4.90 9.35 3.75
C VAL A 38 3.71 8.43 4.01
N HIS A 39 2.92 8.21 2.96
CA HIS A 39 1.74 7.37 2.96
C HIS A 39 1.97 6.16 2.04
N LEU A 40 1.19 5.10 2.24
CA LEU A 40 1.29 3.92 1.39
C LEU A 40 0.90 4.24 -0.06
N PHE A 41 -0.14 5.05 -0.26
CA PHE A 41 -0.65 5.43 -1.57
C PHE A 41 -0.79 6.94 -1.71
N SER A 42 -0.73 7.41 -2.95
CA SER A 42 -1.27 8.72 -3.31
C SER A 42 -2.79 8.74 -3.10
N ARG A 43 -3.40 9.92 -3.01
CA ARG A 43 -4.86 10.02 -2.89
C ARG A 43 -5.58 9.37 -4.07
N LYS A 44 -5.02 9.49 -5.28
CA LYS A 44 -5.59 8.91 -6.50
C LYS A 44 -5.52 7.39 -6.45
N ASP A 45 -4.37 6.85 -6.06
CA ASP A 45 -4.17 5.39 -6.00
C ASP A 45 -4.96 4.77 -4.86
N GLN A 46 -5.13 5.51 -3.75
CA GLN A 46 -5.99 5.11 -2.65
C GLN A 46 -7.45 5.00 -3.10
N ASP A 47 -7.97 5.96 -3.86
CA ASP A 47 -9.33 5.91 -4.41
C ASP A 47 -9.52 4.70 -5.35
N LEU A 48 -8.56 4.48 -6.27
CA LEU A 48 -8.58 3.32 -7.17
C LEU A 48 -8.55 1.99 -6.40
N PHE A 49 -7.74 1.91 -5.35
CA PHE A 49 -7.65 0.73 -4.50
C PHE A 49 -8.95 0.48 -3.72
N LEU A 50 -9.58 1.52 -3.17
CA LEU A 50 -10.87 1.37 -2.47
C LEU A 50 -11.97 0.90 -3.43
N ARG A 51 -12.02 1.46 -4.65
CA ARG A 51 -12.98 1.03 -5.68
C ARG A 51 -12.79 -0.43 -6.08
N SER A 52 -11.55 -0.91 -6.18
CA SER A 52 -11.29 -2.32 -6.53
C SER A 52 -11.74 -3.28 -5.42
N LEU A 53 -11.65 -2.86 -4.15
CA LEU A 53 -12.18 -3.62 -3.02
C LEU A 53 -13.71 -3.68 -3.02
N ASP A 54 -14.39 -2.57 -3.30
CA ASP A 54 -15.86 -2.55 -3.38
C ASP A 54 -16.40 -3.43 -4.51
N GLY A 55 -15.72 -3.47 -5.66
CA GLY A 55 -16.05 -4.40 -6.75
C GLY A 55 -15.83 -5.88 -6.39
N SER A 56 -14.92 -6.17 -5.45
CA SER A 56 -14.54 -7.53 -5.05
C SER A 56 -15.43 -8.13 -3.95
N ARG A 57 -16.32 -7.34 -3.33
CA ARG A 57 -17.31 -7.84 -2.34
C ARG A 57 -18.42 -8.70 -2.97
N GLY A 58 -18.40 -8.93 -4.28
CA GLY A 58 -19.42 -9.66 -5.04
C GLY A 58 -19.23 -11.15 -5.28
N THR A 59 -18.13 -11.81 -4.86
CA THR A 59 -17.89 -13.23 -5.21
C THR A 59 -17.46 -14.12 -4.03
N GLY A 60 -18.08 -13.92 -2.87
CA GLY A 60 -18.08 -14.91 -1.79
C GLY A 60 -19.10 -16.05 -2.03
N ARG A 61 -19.06 -16.75 -3.18
CA ARG A 61 -19.84 -18.00 -3.35
C ARG A 61 -19.13 -19.10 -2.56
N GLN A 62 -19.40 -19.17 -1.26
CA GLN A 62 -19.05 -20.34 -0.45
C GLN A 62 -19.79 -21.54 -1.03
N HIS A 63 -19.06 -22.41 -1.73
CA HIS A 63 -19.58 -23.68 -2.20
C HIS A 63 -19.69 -24.63 -1.00
N ARG A 64 -20.78 -24.48 -0.23
CA ARG A 64 -21.17 -25.42 0.83
C ARG A 64 -21.60 -26.71 0.13
N LYS A 65 -20.70 -27.69 0.03
CA LYS A 65 -21.05 -29.04 -0.44
C LYS A 65 -22.19 -29.55 0.43
N LYS A 66 -23.39 -29.66 -0.14
CA LYS A 66 -24.52 -30.39 0.46
C LYS A 66 -24.14 -31.86 0.44
N GLY A 67 -24.26 -32.51 1.59
CA GLY A 67 -24.08 -33.94 1.72
C GLY A 67 -25.08 -34.71 0.86
N ALA A 68 -24.61 -35.85 0.37
CA ALA A 68 -25.39 -37.02 -0.01
C ALA A 68 -24.55 -38.24 0.37
#